data_AF-A0A034V8J9-F1
#
_entry.id   AF-A0A034V8J9-F1
#
_cell.length_a   1.000
_cell.length_b   1.000
_cell.length_c   1.000
_cell.angle_alpha   90.00
_cell.angle_beta   90.00
_cell.angle_gamma   90.00
#
_symmetry.space_group_name_H-M   'P 1'
#
loop_
_entity.id
_entity.type
_entity.pdbx_description
1 polymer ?
#
loop_
_entity_poly.entity_id
_entity_poly.type
_entity_poly.pdbx_seq_one_letter_code
_entity_poly.pdbx_strand_id
1 'polypeptide(L)'
;VPLRKSFPNVHVLPDPSMIDLNGIVVGMTSTDIMQHIIANELAFNAGDKVKRVVNHLFNQGSFYPLHPPACDEISFDSFLAARYAKIEQIPNILLLPSDQKCFIRVVNGCLAINPGRLADSNGGTFARFVITPPVNKEETNICNFVACQIRKV
;
A
#
# COMPACT_ATOMS: atom_id res chain seq x y z
N VAL A 1 20.92 -13.83 8.26
CA VAL A 1 21.28 -12.43 8.57
C VAL A 1 21.44 -12.28 10.09
N PRO A 2 22.57 -11.77 10.60
CA PRO A 2 22.89 -11.69 12.03
C PRO A 2 21.88 -10.88 12.88
N LEU A 3 21.09 -9.99 12.26
CA LEU A 3 20.12 -9.11 12.93
C LEU A 3 19.07 -9.85 13.79
N ARG A 4 18.55 -10.99 13.34
CA ARG A 4 17.51 -11.73 14.09
C ARG A 4 18.00 -12.33 15.41
N LYS A 5 19.31 -12.60 15.53
CA LYS A 5 19.90 -13.11 16.78
C LYS A 5 20.00 -12.02 17.85
N SER A 6 20.21 -10.76 17.41
CA SER A 6 20.32 -9.61 18.31
C SER A 6 18.97 -8.93 18.59
N PHE A 7 18.04 -8.99 17.64
CA PHE A 7 16.74 -8.32 17.74
C PHE A 7 15.60 -9.28 17.38
N PRO A 8 15.03 -10.01 18.36
CA PRO A 8 14.03 -11.04 18.10
C PRO A 8 12.71 -10.48 17.53
N ASN A 9 12.41 -9.20 17.79
CA ASN A 9 11.18 -8.54 17.35
C ASN A 9 11.33 -7.79 16.02
N VAL A 10 12.47 -7.93 15.32
CA VAL A 10 12.73 -7.23 14.06
C VAL A 10 12.59 -8.19 12.89
N HIS A 11 11.67 -7.83 11.99
CA HIS A 11 11.42 -8.55 10.76
C HIS A 11 11.85 -7.69 9.57
N VAL A 12 12.62 -8.28 8.66
CA VAL A 12 13.02 -7.65 7.40
C VAL A 12 12.21 -8.29 6.28
N LEU A 13 11.59 -7.46 5.45
CA LEU A 13 10.71 -7.86 4.34
C LEU A 13 11.25 -7.30 3.03
N PRO A 14 10.96 -7.96 1.89
CA PRO A 14 11.19 -7.36 0.58
C PRO A 14 10.24 -6.17 0.33
N ASP A 15 10.58 -5.35 -0.66
CA ASP A 15 9.69 -4.34 -1.23
C ASP A 15 9.39 -4.70 -2.70
N PRO A 16 8.11 -4.84 -3.09
CA PRO A 16 6.91 -4.83 -2.24
C PRO A 16 6.78 -6.11 -1.39
N SER A 17 5.87 -6.10 -0.43
CA SER A 17 5.52 -7.30 0.35
C SER A 17 4.04 -7.39 0.70
N MET A 18 3.58 -8.63 0.85
CA MET A 18 2.28 -9.01 1.41
C MET A 18 2.54 -9.83 2.66
N ILE A 19 1.97 -9.43 3.80
CA ILE A 19 2.12 -10.13 5.07
C ILE A 19 0.76 -10.42 5.70
N ASP A 20 0.68 -11.53 6.43
CA ASP A 20 -0.48 -11.86 7.25
C ASP A 20 -0.20 -11.49 8.71
N LEU A 21 -1.05 -10.62 9.26
CA LEU A 21 -1.08 -10.25 10.66
C LEU A 21 -2.36 -10.78 11.32
N ASN A 22 -2.31 -12.03 11.80
CA ASN A 22 -3.41 -12.71 12.48
C ASN A 22 -4.74 -12.75 11.69
N GLY A 23 -4.66 -13.07 10.39
CA GLY A 23 -5.79 -13.12 9.47
C GLY A 23 -6.05 -11.82 8.72
N ILE A 24 -5.27 -10.76 9.00
CA ILE A 24 -5.34 -9.49 8.27
C ILE A 24 -4.16 -9.42 7.29
N VAL A 25 -4.46 -9.52 6.00
CA VAL A 25 -3.46 -9.42 4.94
C VAL A 25 -3.18 -7.95 4.66
N VAL A 26 -1.92 -7.56 4.84
CA VAL A 26 -1.41 -6.21 4.58
C VAL A 26 -0.47 -6.25 3.39
N GLY A 27 -0.83 -5.53 2.33
CA GLY A 27 0.06 -5.24 1.21
C GLY A 27 0.76 -3.91 1.41
N MET A 28 2.05 -3.85 1.09
CA MET A 28 2.82 -2.61 1.21
C MET A 28 3.90 -2.51 0.15
N THR A 29 4.15 -1.27 -0.28
CA THR A 29 5.33 -0.93 -1.06
C THR A 29 5.91 0.40 -0.59
N SER A 30 7.22 0.59 -0.71
CA SER A 30 7.87 1.88 -0.44
C SER A 30 7.96 2.77 -1.69
N THR A 31 7.79 2.19 -2.87
CA THR A 31 7.81 2.90 -4.15
C THR A 31 6.57 3.78 -4.29
N ASP A 32 6.74 5.03 -4.74
CA ASP A 32 5.63 5.99 -4.94
C ASP A 32 4.84 5.68 -6.23
N ILE A 33 4.28 4.47 -6.31
CA ILE A 33 3.47 4.04 -7.45
C ILE A 33 2.22 4.92 -7.65
N MET A 34 1.73 5.54 -6.58
CA MET A 34 0.64 6.50 -6.64
C MET A 34 1.02 7.68 -7.54
N GLN A 35 2.14 8.36 -7.26
CA GLN A 35 2.60 9.48 -8.06
C GLN A 35 2.93 9.04 -9.49
N HIS A 36 3.58 7.89 -9.66
CA HIS A 36 3.96 7.40 -10.98
C HIS A 36 2.75 7.15 -11.88
N ILE A 37 1.69 6.50 -11.37
CA ILE A 37 0.48 6.25 -12.15
C ILE A 37 -0.24 7.57 -12.43
N ILE A 38 -0.37 8.45 -11.44
CA ILE A 38 -1.06 9.74 -11.62
C ILE A 38 -0.37 10.59 -12.69
N ALA A 39 0.96 10.57 -12.77
CA ALA A 39 1.71 11.32 -13.75
C ALA A 39 1.59 10.77 -15.18
N ASN A 40 1.27 9.48 -15.34
CA ASN A 40 1.24 8.78 -16.63
C ASN A 40 -0.17 8.31 -17.05
N GLU A 41 -1.18 8.48 -16.20
CA GLU A 41 -2.58 8.14 -16.49
C GLU A 41 -3.21 9.22 -17.38
N LEU A 42 -3.92 8.79 -18.43
CA LEU A 42 -4.84 9.64 -19.17
C LEU A 42 -6.25 9.52 -18.56
N ALA A 43 -6.72 10.59 -17.93
CA ALA A 43 -7.99 10.60 -17.23
C ALA A 43 -8.83 11.83 -17.64
N PHE A 44 -9.93 11.61 -18.36
CA PHE A 44 -10.86 12.66 -18.78
C PHE A 44 -12.18 12.52 -18.01
N ASN A 45 -12.65 13.60 -17.36
CA ASN A 45 -13.84 13.60 -16.49
C ASN A 45 -13.87 12.43 -15.48
N ALA A 46 -12.69 12.07 -14.97
CA ALA A 46 -12.53 10.88 -14.17
C ALA A 46 -12.83 11.15 -12.69
N GLY A 47 -13.46 10.18 -12.01
CA GLY A 47 -13.91 10.30 -10.61
C GLY A 47 -12.78 10.33 -9.57
N ASP A 48 -12.93 9.60 -8.46
CA ASP A 48 -11.94 9.58 -7.39
C ASP A 48 -10.58 9.01 -7.87
N LYS A 49 -9.57 9.88 -7.89
CA LYS A 49 -8.20 9.56 -8.33
C LYS A 49 -7.58 8.40 -7.54
N VAL A 50 -7.79 8.33 -6.23
CA VAL A 50 -7.21 7.26 -5.40
C VAL A 50 -7.83 5.92 -5.78
N LYS A 51 -9.16 5.87 -5.94
CA LYS A 51 -9.85 4.65 -6.35
C LYS A 51 -9.37 4.15 -7.70
N ARG A 52 -9.14 5.05 -8.66
CA ARG A 52 -8.61 4.67 -9.97
C ARG A 52 -7.23 4.04 -9.88
N VAL A 53 -6.29 4.68 -9.19
CA VAL A 53 -4.93 4.16 -9.04
C VAL A 53 -4.94 2.79 -8.36
N VAL A 54 -5.67 2.65 -7.25
CA VAL A 54 -5.78 1.37 -6.54
C VAL A 54 -6.41 0.29 -7.42
N ASN A 55 -7.43 0.64 -8.22
CA ASN A 55 -8.01 -0.28 -9.18
C ASN A 55 -7.03 -0.68 -10.29
N HIS A 56 -6.14 0.21 -10.75
CA HIS A 56 -5.08 -0.15 -11.69
C HIS A 56 -4.16 -1.22 -11.09
N LEU A 57 -3.76 -1.09 -9.82
CA LEU A 57 -2.94 -2.10 -9.14
C LEU A 57 -3.65 -3.46 -9.05
N PHE A 58 -4.93 -3.45 -8.64
CA PHE A 58 -5.70 -4.69 -8.47
C PHE A 58 -6.03 -5.37 -9.79
N ASN A 59 -6.45 -4.63 -10.81
CA ASN A 59 -6.79 -5.19 -12.12
C ASN A 59 -5.57 -5.73 -12.86
N GLN A 60 -4.40 -5.14 -12.62
CA GLN A 60 -3.13 -5.59 -13.19
C GLN A 60 -2.43 -6.64 -12.33
N GLY A 61 -2.91 -6.88 -11.11
CA GLY A 61 -2.33 -7.86 -10.19
C GLY A 61 -0.86 -7.58 -9.84
N SER A 62 -0.45 -6.31 -9.81
CA SER A 62 0.94 -5.91 -9.58
C SER A 62 1.02 -4.65 -8.72
N PHE A 63 2.00 -4.61 -7.82
CA PHE A 63 2.38 -3.41 -7.07
C PHE A 63 3.03 -2.34 -7.96
N TYR A 64 3.47 -2.69 -9.17
CA TYR A 64 4.03 -1.76 -10.15
C TYR A 64 3.61 -2.17 -11.57
N PRO A 65 2.43 -1.77 -12.04
CA PRO A 65 1.93 -2.14 -13.38
C PRO A 65 2.44 -1.25 -14.52
N LEU A 66 3.15 -0.15 -14.23
CA LEU A 66 3.67 0.74 -15.27
C LEU A 66 4.85 0.12 -16.00
N HIS A 67 4.77 0.10 -17.33
CA HIS A 67 5.87 -0.31 -18.18
C HIS A 67 5.92 0.59 -19.43
N PRO A 68 7.06 1.25 -19.72
CA PRO A 68 8.28 1.33 -18.89
C PRO A 68 8.06 1.99 -17.51
N PRO A 69 9.00 1.84 -16.56
CA PRO A 69 8.97 2.59 -15.31
C PRO A 69 8.90 4.11 -15.54
N ALA A 70 8.27 4.83 -14.62
CA ALA A 70 7.96 6.25 -14.79
C ALA A 70 9.19 7.18 -14.82
N CYS A 71 10.33 6.74 -14.28
CA CYS A 71 11.60 7.47 -14.38
C CYS A 71 12.78 6.49 -14.46
N ASP A 72 13.87 6.95 -15.07
CA ASP A 72 15.10 6.16 -15.27
C ASP A 72 15.85 5.86 -13.96
N GLU A 73 15.51 6.56 -12.87
CA GLU A 73 16.10 6.37 -11.54
C GLU A 73 15.60 5.08 -10.86
N ILE A 74 14.47 4.53 -11.31
CA ILE A 74 13.95 3.27 -10.78
C ILE A 74 14.73 2.11 -11.38
N SER A 75 15.47 1.42 -10.52
CA SER A 75 16.06 0.12 -10.84
C SER A 75 14.95 -0.94 -10.91
N PHE A 76 14.39 -1.15 -12.10
CA PHE A 76 13.30 -2.10 -12.34
C PHE A 76 13.77 -3.28 -13.16
N ASP A 77 13.78 -4.47 -12.56
CA ASP A 77 13.95 -5.73 -13.26
C ASP A 77 12.58 -6.37 -13.52
N SER A 78 12.15 -6.40 -14.78
CA SER A 78 10.86 -6.92 -15.18
C SER A 78 10.66 -8.40 -14.84
N PHE A 79 11.72 -9.22 -14.89
CA PHE A 79 11.63 -10.65 -14.57
C PHE A 79 11.43 -10.86 -13.07
N LEU A 80 12.15 -10.11 -12.24
CA LEU A 80 11.96 -10.14 -10.79
C LEU A 80 10.60 -9.54 -10.41
N ALA A 81 10.18 -8.43 -11.01
CA ALA A 81 8.88 -7.82 -10.75
C ALA A 81 7.72 -8.76 -11.08
N ALA A 82 7.77 -9.46 -12.22
CA ALA A 82 6.77 -10.46 -12.60
C ALA A 82 6.67 -11.64 -11.60
N ARG A 83 7.68 -11.85 -10.76
CA ARG A 83 7.69 -12.91 -9.75
C ARG A 83 7.35 -12.40 -8.35
N TYR A 84 7.89 -11.25 -7.96
CA TYR A 84 7.89 -10.78 -6.58
C TYR A 84 7.02 -9.56 -6.33
N ALA A 85 6.57 -8.85 -7.37
CA ALA A 85 5.71 -7.67 -7.24
C ALA A 85 4.22 -7.96 -7.51
N LYS A 86 3.82 -9.24 -7.46
CA LYS A 86 2.44 -9.67 -7.71
C LYS A 86 1.51 -9.35 -6.53
N ILE A 87 0.28 -9.00 -6.87
CA ILE A 87 -0.86 -8.93 -5.94
C ILE A 87 -1.74 -10.14 -6.25
N GLU A 88 -1.52 -11.24 -5.54
CA GLU A 88 -2.21 -12.52 -5.76
C GLU A 88 -3.66 -12.52 -5.24
N GLN A 89 -3.93 -11.66 -4.25
CA GLN A 89 -5.24 -11.42 -3.69
C GLN A 89 -5.36 -9.96 -3.30
N ILE A 90 -6.59 -9.42 -3.29
CA ILE A 90 -6.86 -8.09 -2.75
C ILE A 90 -6.55 -8.12 -1.24
N PRO A 91 -5.58 -7.33 -0.75
CA PRO A 91 -5.27 -7.30 0.68
C PRO A 91 -6.41 -6.65 1.46
N ASN A 92 -6.48 -6.92 2.76
CA ASN A 92 -7.38 -6.19 3.65
C ASN A 92 -6.92 -4.73 3.78
N ILE A 93 -5.61 -4.51 3.94
CA ILE A 93 -5.02 -3.16 4.06
C ILE A 93 -3.93 -3.00 2.99
N LEU A 94 -3.92 -1.88 2.28
CA LEU A 94 -2.90 -1.54 1.31
C LEU A 94 -2.20 -0.23 1.70
N LEU A 95 -0.91 -0.30 1.98
CA LEU A 95 -0.08 0.86 2.32
C LEU A 95 0.62 1.38 1.06
N LEU A 96 0.31 2.62 0.68
CA LEU A 96 0.89 3.33 -0.46
C LEU A 96 1.45 4.70 -0.03
N PRO A 97 2.59 4.74 0.68
CA PRO A 97 3.27 5.98 1.02
C PRO A 97 3.59 6.79 -0.24
N SER A 98 3.20 8.06 -0.25
CA SER A 98 3.33 8.94 -1.40
C SER A 98 3.39 10.41 -0.99
N ASP A 99 4.02 11.24 -1.83
CA ASP A 99 4.00 12.71 -1.68
C ASP A 99 2.64 13.32 -2.04
N GLN A 100 1.72 12.52 -2.58
CA GLN A 100 0.33 12.90 -2.73
C GLN A 100 -0.34 13.18 -1.36
N LYS A 101 -1.44 13.93 -1.38
CA LYS A 101 -2.23 14.20 -0.17
C LYS A 101 -2.59 12.89 0.55
N CYS A 102 -2.34 12.85 1.86
CA CYS A 102 -2.71 11.77 2.76
C CYS A 102 -4.16 11.31 2.53
N PHE A 103 -4.39 9.99 2.56
CA PHE A 103 -5.74 9.45 2.39
C PHE A 103 -5.94 8.13 3.15
N ILE A 104 -7.20 7.88 3.47
CA ILE A 104 -7.74 6.58 3.89
C ILE A 104 -8.96 6.34 3.01
N ARG A 105 -8.96 5.29 2.19
CA ARG A 105 -10.04 5.00 1.23
C ARG A 105 -10.33 3.51 1.17
N VAL A 106 -11.61 3.16 1.17
CA VAL A 106 -12.05 1.78 0.91
C VAL A 106 -12.24 1.59 -0.60
N VAL A 107 -11.55 0.60 -1.16
CA VAL A 107 -11.61 0.24 -2.58
C VAL A 107 -11.69 -1.28 -2.68
N ASN A 108 -12.77 -1.81 -3.24
CA ASN A 108 -13.01 -3.26 -3.39
C ASN A 108 -12.80 -4.07 -2.09
N GLY A 109 -13.26 -3.53 -0.95
CA GLY A 109 -13.10 -4.15 0.36
C GLY A 109 -11.72 -3.97 1.01
N CYS A 110 -10.74 -3.42 0.30
CA CYS A 110 -9.42 -3.07 0.82
C CYS A 110 -9.42 -1.65 1.41
N LEU A 111 -8.82 -1.46 2.59
CA LEU A 111 -8.49 -0.16 3.17
C LEU A 111 -7.14 0.33 2.63
N ALA A 112 -7.17 1.16 1.60
CA ALA A 112 -5.99 1.80 1.03
C ALA A 112 -5.59 3.05 1.83
N ILE A 113 -4.32 3.16 2.20
CA ILE A 113 -3.80 4.20 3.08
C ILE A 113 -2.52 4.79 2.49
N ASN A 114 -2.52 6.10 2.28
CA ASN A 114 -1.28 6.88 2.17
C ASN A 114 -1.07 7.64 3.48
N PRO A 115 -0.09 7.24 4.32
CA PRO A 115 0.22 7.93 5.56
C PRO A 115 0.94 9.27 5.38
N GLY A 116 1.38 9.60 4.16
CA GLY A 116 2.31 10.70 3.89
C GLY A 116 3.76 10.36 4.28
N ARG A 117 4.62 11.37 4.26
CA ARG A 117 6.02 11.25 4.69
C ARG A 117 6.14 11.62 6.17
N LEU A 118 6.95 10.87 6.91
CA LEU A 118 7.20 11.14 8.34
C LEU A 118 7.91 12.48 8.56
N ALA A 119 8.71 12.92 7.59
CA ALA A 119 9.34 14.22 7.58
C ALA A 119 9.09 14.87 6.22
N ASP A 120 8.39 16.01 6.23
CA ASP A 120 8.18 16.89 5.08
C ASP A 120 8.34 18.36 5.54
N SER A 121 8.10 19.31 4.65
CA SER A 121 8.17 20.75 4.96
C SER A 121 7.16 21.21 6.03
N ASN A 122 6.18 20.37 6.39
CA ASN A 122 5.07 20.68 7.29
C ASN A 122 5.13 19.87 8.61
N GLY A 123 6.26 19.22 8.92
CA GLY A 123 6.45 18.40 10.12
C GLY A 123 6.03 16.93 9.98
N GLY A 124 5.56 16.52 8.80
CA GLY A 124 5.26 15.14 8.45
C GLY A 124 4.06 14.50 9.16
N THR A 125 3.76 13.27 8.74
CA THR A 125 2.59 12.50 9.19
C THR A 125 2.86 11.01 9.29
N PHE A 126 2.02 10.31 10.05
CA PHE A 126 1.99 8.86 10.13
C PHE A 126 0.55 8.35 10.24
N ALA A 127 0.32 7.09 9.84
CA ALA A 127 -0.95 6.41 10.06
C ALA A 127 -0.87 5.53 11.31
N ARG A 128 -1.97 5.51 12.07
CA ARG A 128 -2.22 4.53 13.12
C ARG A 128 -3.55 3.85 12.82
N PHE A 129 -3.53 2.53 12.76
CA PHE A 129 -4.75 1.74 12.72
C PHE A 129 -4.85 0.82 13.94
N VAL A 130 -6.07 0.60 14.38
CA VAL A 130 -6.44 -0.28 15.49
C VAL A 130 -7.33 -1.37 14.91
N ILE A 131 -6.95 -2.61 15.16
CA ILE A 131 -7.65 -3.80 14.67
C ILE A 131 -8.32 -4.44 15.88
N THR A 132 -9.65 -4.55 15.84
CA THR A 132 -10.47 -5.24 16.83
C THR A 132 -11.03 -6.49 16.17
N PRO A 133 -10.41 -7.68 16.35
CA PRO A 133 -10.79 -8.88 15.62
C PRO A 133 -12.31 -9.13 15.65
N PRO A 134 -12.96 -9.41 14.52
CA PRO A 134 -14.40 -9.58 14.48
C PRO A 134 -14.81 -10.85 15.23
N VAL A 135 -15.96 -10.81 15.90
CA VAL A 135 -16.54 -11.98 16.59
C VAL A 135 -16.94 -13.06 15.59
N ASN A 136 -17.46 -12.65 14.44
CA ASN A 136 -17.72 -13.53 13.30
C ASN A 136 -16.47 -13.61 12.41
N LYS A 137 -15.91 -14.82 12.25
CA LYS A 137 -14.75 -15.06 11.37
C LYS A 137 -15.05 -14.87 9.89
N GLU A 138 -16.32 -14.84 9.51
CA GLU A 138 -16.77 -14.56 8.14
C GLU A 138 -17.00 -13.06 7.88
N GLU A 139 -16.76 -12.18 8.84
CA GLU A 139 -16.85 -10.74 8.62
C GLU A 139 -15.78 -10.28 7.63
N THR A 140 -16.24 -9.78 6.49
CA THR A 140 -15.38 -9.33 5.38
C THR A 140 -15.29 -7.81 5.30
N ASN A 141 -16.21 -7.09 5.95
CA ASN A 141 -16.22 -5.64 5.92
C ASN A 141 -15.21 -5.07 6.93
N ILE A 142 -14.05 -4.68 6.40
CA ILE A 142 -12.93 -4.16 7.19
C ILE A 142 -13.29 -2.95 8.07
N CYS A 143 -14.25 -2.14 7.65
CA CYS A 143 -14.68 -0.96 8.42
C CYS A 143 -15.33 -1.31 9.76
N ASN A 144 -15.80 -2.55 9.93
CA ASN A 144 -16.44 -3.00 11.17
C ASN A 144 -15.41 -3.33 12.26
N PHE A 145 -14.16 -3.61 11.88
CA PHE A 145 -13.14 -4.12 12.79
C PHE A 145 -11.78 -3.41 12.68
N VAL A 146 -11.61 -2.46 11.76
CA VAL A 146 -10.42 -1.63 11.64
C VAL A 146 -10.80 -0.15 11.71
N ALA A 147 -10.22 0.55 12.68
CA ALA A 147 -10.24 2.01 12.74
C ALA A 147 -8.86 2.55 12.31
N CYS A 148 -8.83 3.59 11.48
CA CYS A 148 -7.57 4.20 11.02
C CYS A 148 -7.62 5.72 11.14
N GLN A 149 -6.50 6.33 11.54
CA GLN A 149 -6.31 7.77 11.55
C GLN A 149 -4.92 8.12 10.99
N ILE A 150 -4.81 9.29 10.39
CA ILE A 150 -3.53 9.91 10.03
C ILE A 150 -3.29 11.07 11.00
N ARG A 151 -2.10 11.12 11.60
CA ARG A 151 -1.70 12.16 12.55
C ARG A 151 -0.44 12.85 12.07
N LYS A 152 -0.31 14.13 12.44
CA LYS A 152 0.98 14.83 12.41
C LYS A 152 1.89 14.25 13.49
N VAL A 153 3.19 14.27 13.21
CA VAL A 153 4.25 13.92 14.17
C VAL A 153 4.26 14.93 15.31
#